data_AF-A0AAQ3LA52-F1
#
_entry.id   AF-A0AAQ3LA52-F1
#
_cell.length_a   1.000
_cell.length_b   1.000
_cell.length_c   1.000
_cell.angle_alpha   90.00
_cell.angle_beta   90.00
_cell.angle_gamma   90.00
#
_symmetry.space_group_name_H-M   'P 1'
#
loop_
_entity.id
_entity.type
_entity.pdbx_description
1 polymer ?
#
loop_
_entity_poly.entity_id
_entity_poly.type
_entity_poly.pdbx_seq_one_letter_code
_entity_poly.pdbx_strand_id
1 'polypeptide(L)'
;MNICIVHYHLKPGGVTRVIEHAASSLIALGHRVLVLASEKPTEDLSFAVRVVPALRYTLPNEKIDPGALAFEMKRVARAEFDALPDVWHIHNHCLGKNAAIPEAAAKLALERSVLLQIHDFAEDGRPANYALLRSQLSDISKLYPVGPQIHYAVLNGRDYQVLETAKLSKSNLHFLPNAVSVPQTTSSTEEVPEAKGRRLVLYPTRGIRRKNMGEFLLLAALADSDTLLASTLGPANPTARPIYDNWVDLARELQIPVYFGLGEDGRDFGALMSAADEIITTSVAEGFGLAFLEPWLFGKPLVGRDLPEVTGEFRDTGVNLDNLYGRFTVPLDWVGETEFRATLKHALEKYYQTYGESLPENAEDRAFSAAVNSGMVDFGRLDERLQEIVIRRVVNDHKARHALWGLMKPSLPQADVEKNQKTVLEHYSLDAYGQRLTAIYDAMIAQGSGGISNLPSDVILKEFLKPERFCLLRT
;
A
#
# COMPACT_ATOMS: atom_id res chain seq x y z
N MET A 1 23.92 1.39 18.70
CA MET A 1 24.10 1.81 17.29
C MET A 1 23.61 3.24 17.11
N ASN A 2 24.30 3.99 16.26
CA ASN A 2 23.85 5.26 15.70
C ASN A 2 23.11 4.97 14.39
N ILE A 3 21.81 5.28 14.32
CA ILE A 3 20.96 4.94 13.17
C ILE A 3 20.44 6.25 12.57
N CYS A 4 20.70 6.44 11.28
CA CYS A 4 20.20 7.61 10.55
C CYS A 4 19.09 7.19 9.60
N ILE A 5 17.84 7.49 9.94
CA ILE A 5 16.68 7.28 9.07
C ILE A 5 16.57 8.47 8.12
N VAL A 6 16.29 8.21 6.84
CA VAL A 6 16.22 9.23 5.79
C VAL A 6 14.92 9.09 5.03
N HIS A 7 14.18 10.20 4.92
CA HIS A 7 12.99 10.29 4.09
C HIS A 7 12.84 11.67 3.47
N TYR A 8 11.95 11.81 2.48
CA TYR A 8 11.78 13.06 1.76
C TYR A 8 11.19 14.17 2.65
N HIS A 9 10.15 13.86 3.41
CA HIS A 9 9.42 14.80 4.27
C HIS A 9 8.73 14.05 5.41
N LEU A 10 8.28 14.74 6.46
CA LEU A 10 7.52 14.16 7.56
C LEU A 10 6.07 14.69 7.63
N LYS A 11 5.48 14.99 6.46
CA LYS A 11 4.04 15.33 6.38
C LYS A 11 3.18 14.14 6.83
N PRO A 12 1.98 14.38 7.41
CA PRO A 12 1.10 13.31 7.85
C PRO A 12 0.81 12.28 6.73
N GLY A 13 1.05 11.00 7.01
CA GLY A 13 0.89 9.92 6.03
C GLY A 13 1.46 8.59 6.51
N GLY A 14 1.23 7.54 5.72
CA GLY A 14 1.60 6.16 6.09
C GLY A 14 3.09 5.98 6.36
N VAL A 15 3.97 6.51 5.49
CA VAL A 15 5.43 6.35 5.65
C VAL A 15 5.95 7.12 6.86
N THR A 16 5.42 8.31 7.14
CA THR A 16 5.77 9.09 8.35
C THR A 16 5.43 8.30 9.61
N ARG A 17 4.24 7.69 9.69
CA ARG A 17 3.86 6.82 10.81
C ARG A 17 4.79 5.60 10.94
N VAL A 18 5.23 5.00 9.84
CA VAL A 18 6.22 3.91 9.87
C VAL A 18 7.57 4.38 10.42
N ILE A 19 8.02 5.57 10.03
CA ILE A 19 9.27 6.17 10.55
C ILE A 19 9.14 6.43 12.05
N GLU A 20 7.99 6.94 12.51
CA GLU A 20 7.71 7.15 13.94
C GLU A 20 7.75 5.84 14.73
N HIS A 21 7.10 4.79 14.21
CA HIS A 21 7.15 3.45 14.79
C HIS A 21 8.59 2.92 14.84
N ALA A 22 9.34 3.02 13.75
CA ALA A 22 10.74 2.59 13.69
C ALA A 22 11.60 3.34 14.71
N ALA A 23 11.54 4.68 14.71
CA ALA A 23 12.34 5.52 15.60
C ALA A 23 12.00 5.25 17.07
N SER A 24 10.71 5.18 17.42
CA SER A 24 10.26 4.94 18.80
C SER A 24 10.70 3.57 19.30
N SER A 25 10.50 2.51 18.51
CA SER A 25 10.92 1.16 18.88
C SER A 25 12.44 1.04 19.02
N LEU A 26 13.22 1.68 18.13
CA LEU A 26 14.68 1.64 18.20
C LEU A 26 15.23 2.45 19.39
N ILE A 27 14.64 3.61 19.71
CA ILE A 27 15.00 4.39 20.89
C ILE A 27 14.70 3.61 22.17
N ALA A 28 13.54 2.95 22.24
CA ALA A 28 13.17 2.11 23.38
C ALA A 28 14.15 0.94 23.61
N LEU A 29 14.77 0.44 22.53
CA LEU A 29 15.83 -0.59 22.58
C LEU A 29 17.24 -0.01 22.85
N GLY A 30 17.35 1.30 23.11
CA GLY A 30 18.61 1.95 23.49
C GLY A 30 19.48 2.41 22.33
N HIS A 31 18.96 2.44 21.10
CA HIS A 31 19.67 3.00 19.95
C HIS A 31 19.59 4.53 19.91
N ARG A 32 20.63 5.17 19.35
CA ARG A 32 20.60 6.61 19.06
C ARG A 32 20.04 6.79 17.64
N VAL A 33 18.90 7.46 17.52
CA VAL A 33 18.20 7.65 16.24
C VAL A 33 18.18 9.11 15.83
N LEU A 34 18.54 9.37 14.58
CA LEU A 34 18.39 10.65 13.90
C LEU A 34 17.54 10.45 12.65
N VAL A 35 16.60 11.35 12.41
CA VAL A 35 15.81 11.39 11.17
C VAL A 35 16.23 12.59 10.32
N LEU A 36 16.53 12.36 9.05
CA LEU A 36 16.76 13.41 8.05
C LEU A 36 15.54 13.57 7.15
N ALA A 37 15.09 14.82 7.01
CA ALA A 37 13.98 15.19 6.14
C ALA A 37 14.26 16.53 5.42
N SER A 38 13.51 16.85 4.38
CA SER A 38 13.70 18.11 3.63
C SER A 38 13.22 19.37 4.34
N GLU A 39 12.36 19.20 5.35
CA GLU A 39 11.75 20.28 6.12
C GLU A 39 11.52 19.82 7.56
N LYS A 40 11.28 20.77 8.46
CA LYS A 40 10.90 20.43 9.84
C LYS A 40 9.50 19.80 9.85
N PRO A 41 9.25 18.82 10.72
CA PRO A 41 7.89 18.32 10.92
C PRO A 41 6.99 19.44 11.44
N THR A 42 5.70 19.34 11.12
CA THR A 42 4.68 20.30 11.61
C THR A 42 4.34 20.08 13.08
N GLU A 43 4.60 18.87 13.58
CA GLU A 43 4.33 18.44 14.95
C GLU A 43 5.66 18.12 15.65
N ASP A 44 5.67 18.26 16.98
CA ASP A 44 6.82 17.86 17.79
C ASP A 44 6.87 16.33 17.86
N LEU A 45 7.96 15.76 17.34
CA LEU A 45 8.19 14.32 17.33
C LEU A 45 9.08 13.91 18.49
N SER A 46 8.92 12.66 18.97
CA SER A 46 9.67 12.09 20.10
C SER A 46 11.15 11.80 19.79
N PHE A 47 11.62 12.11 18.59
CA PHE A 47 12.96 11.81 18.10
C PHE A 47 13.61 13.00 17.40
N ALA A 48 14.94 12.99 17.35
CA ALA A 48 15.71 14.06 16.72
C ALA A 48 15.49 14.10 15.21
N VAL A 49 15.12 15.28 14.70
CA VAL A 49 15.02 15.56 13.26
C VAL A 49 16.02 16.64 12.87
N ARG A 50 16.72 16.45 11.75
CA ARG A 50 17.55 17.47 11.10
C ARG A 50 17.16 17.65 9.65
N VAL A 51 17.28 18.88 9.18
CA VAL A 51 16.81 19.27 7.84
C VAL A 51 17.96 19.18 6.84
N VAL A 52 17.73 18.46 5.75
CA VAL A 52 18.57 18.44 4.54
C VAL A 52 17.67 18.83 3.36
N PRO A 53 17.62 20.12 2.98
CA PRO A 53 16.63 20.63 2.00
C PRO A 53 16.66 19.91 0.64
N ALA A 54 17.81 19.36 0.26
CA ALA A 54 17.99 18.60 -0.97
C ALA A 54 17.32 17.20 -0.95
N LEU A 55 16.71 16.77 0.17
CA LEU A 55 15.84 15.59 0.23
C LEU A 55 14.43 15.83 -0.33
N ARG A 56 14.07 17.08 -0.65
CA ARG A 56 12.72 17.44 -1.11
C ARG A 56 12.33 16.68 -2.38
N TYR A 57 11.04 16.69 -2.69
CA TYR A 57 10.58 16.26 -4.00
C TYR A 57 11.13 17.16 -5.09
N THR A 58 11.61 16.59 -6.18
CA THR A 58 12.16 17.31 -7.33
C THR A 58 11.09 17.51 -8.40
N LEU A 59 11.16 18.66 -9.06
CA LEU A 59 10.44 18.89 -10.31
C LEU A 59 11.18 18.24 -11.49
N PRO A 60 10.51 17.96 -12.63
CA PRO A 60 11.15 17.33 -13.79
C PRO A 60 12.40 18.03 -14.33
N ASN A 61 12.47 19.35 -14.19
CA ASN A 61 13.58 20.20 -14.62
C ASN A 61 14.62 20.48 -13.52
N GLU A 62 14.42 19.94 -12.32
CA GLU A 62 15.30 20.13 -11.18
C GLU A 62 16.20 18.92 -11.01
N LYS A 63 17.53 19.14 -10.99
CA LYS A 63 18.51 18.08 -10.78
C LYS A 63 19.33 18.35 -9.52
N ILE A 64 19.30 17.40 -8.60
CA ILE A 64 20.10 17.43 -7.37
C ILE A 64 21.33 16.56 -7.60
N ASP A 65 22.52 17.07 -7.27
CA ASP A 65 23.75 16.28 -7.36
C ASP A 65 23.77 15.20 -6.26
N PRO A 66 23.83 13.90 -6.61
CA PRO A 66 23.82 12.82 -5.62
C PRO A 66 25.05 12.84 -4.69
N GLY A 67 26.18 13.35 -5.17
CA GLY A 67 27.41 13.48 -4.38
C GLY A 67 27.28 14.53 -3.29
N ALA A 68 26.80 15.71 -3.65
CA ALA A 68 26.52 16.80 -2.72
C ALA A 68 25.45 16.40 -1.70
N LEU A 69 24.40 15.69 -2.13
CA LEU A 69 23.37 15.18 -1.23
C LEU A 69 23.94 14.18 -0.22
N ALA A 70 24.72 13.19 -0.68
CA ALA A 70 25.38 12.23 0.21
C ALA A 70 26.38 12.90 1.16
N PHE A 71 27.14 13.88 0.68
CA PHE A 71 28.05 14.67 1.51
C PHE A 71 27.31 15.42 2.62
N GLU A 72 26.22 16.09 2.29
CA GLU A 72 25.44 16.88 3.25
C GLU A 72 24.78 15.99 4.30
N MET A 73 24.20 14.85 3.90
CA MET A 73 23.66 13.88 4.86
C MET A 73 24.73 13.41 5.84
N LYS A 74 25.93 13.05 5.36
CA LYS A 74 27.06 12.66 6.22
C LYS A 74 27.51 13.79 7.15
N ARG A 75 27.54 15.03 6.68
CA ARG A 75 27.92 16.21 7.47
C ARG A 75 26.93 16.42 8.63
N VAL A 76 25.63 16.38 8.34
CA VAL A 76 24.58 16.53 9.35
C VAL A 76 24.60 15.39 10.37
N ALA A 77 24.74 14.14 9.90
CA ALA A 77 24.81 12.99 10.80
C ALA A 77 26.06 13.02 11.71
N ARG A 78 27.22 13.45 11.19
CA ARG A 78 28.44 13.64 12.00
C ARG A 78 28.28 14.69 13.07
N ALA A 79 27.59 15.79 12.77
CA ALA A 79 27.34 16.83 13.76
C ALA A 79 26.40 16.37 14.89
N GLU A 80 25.54 15.39 14.65
CA GLU A 80 24.62 14.87 15.67
C GLU A 80 25.21 13.71 16.47
N PHE A 81 25.93 12.80 15.80
CA PHE A 81 26.42 11.57 16.42
C PHE A 81 27.88 11.65 16.90
N ASP A 82 28.61 12.71 16.54
CA ASP A 82 30.08 12.83 16.60
C ASP A 82 30.80 11.73 15.78
N ALA A 83 30.08 11.08 14.87
CA ALA A 83 30.54 9.99 14.02
C ALA A 83 29.62 9.83 12.81
N LEU A 84 30.00 8.99 11.85
CA LEU A 84 29.03 8.49 10.87
C LEU A 84 28.06 7.51 11.55
N PRO A 85 26.80 7.41 11.10
CA PRO A 85 25.89 6.40 11.60
C PRO A 85 26.39 5.00 11.23
N ASP A 86 26.08 4.01 12.07
CA ASP A 86 26.37 2.60 11.78
C ASP A 86 25.51 2.12 10.61
N VAL A 87 24.26 2.60 10.53
CA VAL A 87 23.30 2.27 9.47
C VAL A 87 22.61 3.53 8.95
N TRP A 88 22.54 3.65 7.62
CA TRP A 88 21.60 4.53 6.92
C TRP A 88 20.33 3.74 6.59
N HIS A 89 19.18 4.18 7.07
CA HIS A 89 17.89 3.56 6.77
C HIS A 89 17.06 4.49 5.88
N ILE A 90 17.03 4.21 4.57
CA ILE A 90 16.44 5.09 3.56
C ILE A 90 15.09 4.54 3.11
N HIS A 91 14.05 5.36 3.26
CA HIS A 91 12.70 5.02 2.84
C HIS A 91 12.43 5.46 1.39
N ASN A 92 11.90 4.55 0.57
CA ASN A 92 11.42 4.82 -0.78
C ASN A 92 12.47 5.34 -1.79
N HIS A 93 13.72 4.89 -1.68
CA HIS A 93 14.79 5.34 -2.59
C HIS A 93 14.43 5.30 -4.10
N CYS A 94 13.68 4.28 -4.54
CA CYS A 94 13.30 4.05 -5.93
C CYS A 94 11.97 4.70 -6.35
N LEU A 95 11.31 5.50 -5.49
CA LEU A 95 9.97 6.03 -5.77
C LEU A 95 9.93 7.07 -6.91
N GLY A 96 11.06 7.68 -7.26
CA GLY A 96 11.10 8.71 -8.31
C GLY A 96 10.45 10.02 -7.89
N LYS A 97 10.49 10.36 -6.59
CA LYS A 97 10.17 11.70 -6.09
C LYS A 97 11.40 12.59 -5.91
N ASN A 98 12.57 11.98 -5.78
CA ASN A 98 13.86 12.67 -5.86
C ASN A 98 14.84 11.68 -6.49
N ALA A 99 15.21 11.93 -7.75
CA ALA A 99 16.02 11.00 -8.53
C ALA A 99 17.48 10.92 -8.07
N ALA A 100 17.94 11.78 -7.16
CA ALA A 100 19.29 11.73 -6.63
C ALA A 100 19.48 10.65 -5.54
N ILE A 101 18.41 10.17 -4.91
CA ILE A 101 18.49 9.26 -3.77
C ILE A 101 19.15 7.91 -4.11
N PRO A 102 18.83 7.21 -5.22
CA PRO A 102 19.48 5.94 -5.54
C PRO A 102 21.00 6.04 -5.60
N GLU A 103 21.53 7.03 -6.34
CA GLU A 103 22.98 7.23 -6.46
C GLU A 103 23.60 7.79 -5.17
N ALA A 104 22.86 8.59 -4.39
CA ALA A 104 23.32 9.04 -3.08
C ALA A 104 23.42 7.87 -2.09
N ALA A 105 22.47 6.94 -2.11
CA ALA A 105 22.48 5.73 -1.30
C ALA A 105 23.71 4.85 -1.62
N ALA A 106 24.01 4.65 -2.91
CA ALA A 106 25.22 3.94 -3.32
C ALA A 106 26.51 4.62 -2.80
N LYS A 107 26.55 5.96 -2.76
CA LYS A 107 27.68 6.72 -2.22
C LYS A 107 27.78 6.63 -0.69
N LEU A 108 26.67 6.59 0.03
CA LEU A 108 26.65 6.34 1.47
C LEU A 108 27.16 4.92 1.79
N ALA A 109 26.78 3.95 0.95
CA ALA A 109 27.20 2.55 1.05
C ALA A 109 28.70 2.31 0.84
N LEU A 110 29.47 3.31 0.45
CA LEU A 110 30.94 3.21 0.37
C LEU A 110 31.60 3.24 1.76
N GLU A 111 30.94 3.79 2.77
CA GLU A 111 31.51 3.96 4.12
C GLU A 111 30.73 3.19 5.20
N ARG A 112 29.42 2.98 5.03
CA ARG A 112 28.52 2.43 6.05
C ARG A 112 27.40 1.59 5.43
N SER A 113 26.77 0.74 6.23
CA SER A 113 25.66 -0.10 5.77
C SER A 113 24.42 0.72 5.46
N VAL A 114 23.69 0.34 4.40
CA VAL A 114 22.49 1.03 3.93
C VAL A 114 21.32 0.04 3.83
N LEU A 115 20.26 0.29 4.59
CA LEU A 115 18.98 -0.39 4.45
C LEU A 115 18.06 0.46 3.57
N LEU A 116 17.61 -0.12 2.46
CA LEU A 116 16.65 0.47 1.53
C LEU A 116 15.28 -0.14 1.80
N GLN A 117 14.44 0.55 2.59
CA GLN A 117 13.07 0.10 2.85
C GLN A 117 12.13 0.66 1.79
N ILE A 118 11.58 -0.21 0.96
CA ILE A 118 10.67 0.15 -0.13
C ILE A 118 9.23 -0.01 0.34
N HIS A 119 8.47 1.07 0.27
CA HIS A 119 7.03 1.12 0.52
C HIS A 119 6.24 1.21 -0.79
N ASP A 120 6.82 1.86 -1.79
CA ASP A 120 6.23 2.06 -3.11
C ASP A 120 7.32 1.98 -4.19
N PHE A 121 7.01 1.31 -5.29
CA PHE A 121 7.84 1.25 -6.49
C PHE A 121 7.37 2.29 -7.52
N ALA A 122 8.30 2.90 -8.27
CA ALA A 122 7.93 3.75 -9.40
C ALA A 122 7.32 2.94 -10.56
N GLU A 123 7.70 1.67 -10.65
CA GLU A 123 7.27 0.66 -11.62
C GLU A 123 5.82 0.19 -11.36
N ASP A 124 5.29 0.40 -10.15
CA ASP A 124 3.97 -0.08 -9.73
C ASP A 124 2.90 1.03 -9.86
N GLY A 125 2.50 1.31 -11.10
CA GLY A 125 1.44 2.29 -11.42
C GLY A 125 1.83 3.76 -11.27
N ARG A 126 3.12 4.11 -11.39
CA ARG A 126 3.62 5.48 -11.29
C ARG A 126 4.52 5.87 -12.48
N PRO A 127 4.03 5.77 -13.73
CA PRO A 127 4.86 5.96 -14.93
C PRO A 127 5.55 7.33 -15.00
N ALA A 128 4.91 8.40 -14.53
CA ALA A 128 5.52 9.74 -14.48
C ALA A 128 6.75 9.78 -13.54
N ASN A 129 6.70 9.09 -12.40
CA ASN A 129 7.85 9.00 -11.50
C ASN A 129 8.96 8.15 -12.13
N TYR A 130 8.60 7.05 -12.81
CA TYR A 130 9.58 6.19 -13.49
C TYR A 130 10.25 6.91 -14.67
N ALA A 131 9.50 7.69 -15.44
CA ALA A 131 10.02 8.55 -16.50
C ALA A 131 10.97 9.64 -15.95
N LEU A 132 10.67 10.18 -14.77
CA LEU A 132 11.59 11.09 -14.07
C LEU A 132 12.91 10.39 -13.74
N LEU A 133 12.87 9.18 -13.19
CA LEU A 133 14.07 8.39 -12.90
C LEU A 133 14.88 8.12 -14.16
N ARG A 134 14.23 7.67 -15.25
CA ARG A 134 14.88 7.42 -16.56
C ARG A 134 15.57 8.66 -17.12
N SER A 135 15.01 9.85 -16.91
CA SER A 135 15.57 11.09 -17.48
C SER A 135 16.63 11.75 -16.59
N GLN A 136 16.57 11.56 -15.27
CA GLN A 136 17.45 12.28 -14.34
C GLN A 136 18.63 11.45 -13.81
N LEU A 137 18.48 10.12 -13.68
CA LEU A 137 19.60 9.25 -13.32
C LEU A 137 20.65 9.28 -14.43
N SER A 138 21.92 9.12 -14.03
CA SER A 138 23.00 9.01 -15.01
C SER A 138 22.93 7.73 -15.86
N ASP A 139 22.36 6.68 -15.28
CA ASP A 139 21.97 5.44 -15.92
C ASP A 139 20.82 4.83 -15.08
N ILE A 140 19.74 4.41 -15.72
CA ILE A 140 18.60 3.77 -15.04
C ILE A 140 19.03 2.51 -14.29
N SER A 141 20.10 1.83 -14.72
CA SER A 141 20.65 0.67 -14.02
C SER A 141 21.05 0.99 -12.57
N LYS A 142 21.36 2.25 -12.24
CA LYS A 142 21.74 2.68 -10.90
C LYS A 142 20.58 2.85 -9.92
N LEU A 143 19.34 2.56 -10.35
CA LEU A 143 18.16 2.68 -9.51
C LEU A 143 18.20 1.74 -8.29
N TYR A 144 18.76 0.54 -8.47
CA TYR A 144 18.81 -0.51 -7.46
C TYR A 144 20.25 -0.93 -7.18
N PRO A 145 21.02 -0.16 -6.39
CA PRO A 145 22.40 -0.52 -6.05
C PRO A 145 22.46 -1.76 -5.16
N VAL A 146 23.48 -2.59 -5.35
CA VAL A 146 23.69 -3.81 -4.55
C VAL A 146 25.15 -3.99 -4.16
N GLY A 147 25.34 -4.58 -3.00
CA GLY A 147 26.62 -4.94 -2.42
C GLY A 147 26.38 -5.59 -1.05
N PRO A 148 27.37 -6.26 -0.44
CA PRO A 148 27.20 -6.91 0.86
C PRO A 148 26.62 -6.00 1.95
N GLN A 149 26.95 -4.71 1.91
CA GLN A 149 26.53 -3.68 2.85
C GLN A 149 25.20 -2.98 2.51
N ILE A 150 24.56 -3.33 1.38
CA ILE A 150 23.29 -2.76 0.94
C ILE A 150 22.21 -3.83 1.07
N HIS A 151 21.23 -3.59 1.94
CA HIS A 151 20.10 -4.49 2.14
C HIS A 151 18.81 -3.81 1.75
N TYR A 152 17.81 -4.60 1.42
CA TYR A 152 16.48 -4.17 1.07
C TYR A 152 15.48 -4.71 2.08
N ALA A 153 14.51 -3.88 2.45
CA ALA A 153 13.37 -4.28 3.26
C ALA A 153 12.08 -4.02 2.46
N VAL A 154 11.23 -5.03 2.36
CA VAL A 154 9.95 -4.97 1.66
C VAL A 154 8.81 -5.44 2.55
N LEU A 155 7.60 -4.95 2.25
CA LEU A 155 6.44 -5.08 3.15
C LEU A 155 5.59 -6.33 2.92
N ASN A 156 5.67 -6.91 1.72
CA ASN A 156 4.79 -7.98 1.25
C ASN A 156 5.58 -9.02 0.43
N GLY A 157 5.04 -10.24 0.33
CA GLY A 157 5.70 -11.34 -0.38
C GLY A 157 5.84 -11.09 -1.89
N ARG A 158 4.92 -10.34 -2.49
CA ARG A 158 4.99 -9.93 -3.90
C ARG A 158 6.25 -9.12 -4.19
N ASP A 159 6.51 -8.05 -3.43
CA ASP A 159 7.68 -7.19 -3.62
C ASP A 159 8.98 -7.94 -3.32
N TYR A 160 8.94 -8.88 -2.36
CA TYR A 160 10.05 -9.80 -2.10
C TYR A 160 10.37 -10.66 -3.33
N GLN A 161 9.35 -11.30 -3.92
CA GLN A 161 9.51 -12.13 -5.11
C GLN A 161 10.00 -11.33 -6.33
N VAL A 162 9.60 -10.06 -6.47
CA VAL A 162 10.09 -9.18 -7.54
C VAL A 162 11.60 -8.98 -7.43
N LEU A 163 12.11 -8.63 -6.24
CA LEU A 163 13.55 -8.42 -6.05
C LEU A 163 14.35 -9.73 -6.09
N GLU A 164 13.79 -10.84 -5.59
CA GLU A 164 14.38 -12.18 -5.73
C GLU A 164 14.50 -12.58 -7.21
N THR A 165 13.45 -12.34 -8.01
CA THR A 165 13.45 -12.58 -9.46
C THR A 165 14.54 -11.78 -10.16
N ALA A 166 14.76 -10.53 -9.72
CA ALA A 166 15.86 -9.68 -10.17
C ALA A 166 17.25 -10.10 -9.64
N LYS A 167 17.35 -11.25 -8.95
CA LYS A 167 18.57 -11.86 -8.42
C LYS A 167 19.21 -11.13 -7.24
N LEU A 168 18.42 -10.39 -6.45
CA LEU A 168 18.89 -9.91 -5.16
C LEU A 168 19.14 -11.10 -4.21
N SER A 169 20.28 -11.09 -3.52
CA SER A 169 20.63 -12.14 -2.55
C SER A 169 19.62 -12.17 -1.39
N LYS A 170 19.20 -13.36 -0.97
CA LYS A 170 18.33 -13.55 0.20
C LYS A 170 18.92 -12.99 1.50
N SER A 171 20.24 -13.03 1.65
CA SER A 171 20.93 -12.40 2.80
C SER A 171 20.73 -10.88 2.84
N ASN A 172 20.46 -10.28 1.69
CA ASN A 172 20.32 -8.84 1.50
C ASN A 172 18.86 -8.41 1.28
N LEU A 173 17.90 -9.31 1.42
CA LEU A 173 16.48 -9.05 1.21
C LEU A 173 15.67 -9.49 2.42
N HIS A 174 15.02 -8.54 3.07
CA HIS A 174 14.31 -8.73 4.33
C HIS A 174 12.82 -8.48 4.18
N PHE A 175 12.03 -9.39 4.75
CA PHE A 175 10.60 -9.16 4.93
C PHE A 175 10.33 -8.38 6.22
N LEU A 176 9.92 -7.12 6.06
CA LEU A 176 9.72 -6.17 7.15
C LEU A 176 8.34 -5.50 7.00
N PRO A 177 7.26 -6.19 7.37
CA PRO A 177 5.92 -5.61 7.37
C PRO A 177 5.85 -4.47 8.39
N ASN A 178 4.94 -3.53 8.15
CA ASN A 178 4.75 -2.40 9.07
C ASN A 178 4.21 -2.86 10.42
N ALA A 179 4.68 -2.21 11.48
CA ALA A 179 4.09 -2.36 12.79
C ALA A 179 2.69 -1.75 12.84
N VAL A 180 1.80 -2.42 13.56
CA VAL A 180 0.52 -1.90 14.01
C VAL A 180 0.60 -1.61 15.52
N SER A 181 -0.12 -0.58 15.94
CA SER A 181 -0.23 -0.20 17.34
C SER A 181 -1.69 -0.24 17.75
N VAL A 182 -1.94 -0.69 18.99
CA VAL A 182 -3.29 -0.62 19.57
C VAL A 182 -3.69 0.85 19.61
N PRO A 183 -4.81 1.24 19.01
CA PRO A 183 -5.30 2.60 19.08
C PRO A 183 -5.49 3.03 20.54
N GLN A 184 -5.11 4.26 20.87
CA GLN A 184 -5.56 4.87 22.13
C GLN A 184 -7.06 5.15 21.95
N THR A 185 -7.91 4.22 22.39
CA THR A 185 -9.35 4.44 22.37
C THR A 185 -9.69 5.53 23.38
N THR A 186 -10.26 6.63 22.92
CA THR A 186 -11.07 7.47 23.81
C THR A 186 -12.27 6.63 24.22
N SER A 187 -12.55 6.54 25.52
CA SER A 187 -13.58 5.67 26.11
C SER A 187 -15.03 5.95 25.65
N SER A 188 -15.24 6.87 24.71
CA SER A 188 -16.54 7.18 24.12
C SER A 188 -16.71 6.39 22.82
N THR A 189 -17.62 5.42 22.83
CA THR A 189 -18.28 4.98 21.59
C THR A 189 -19.07 6.17 21.08
N GLU A 190 -18.64 6.80 19.99
CA GLU A 190 -19.50 7.75 19.29
C GLU A 190 -20.70 6.97 18.73
N GLU A 191 -21.91 7.44 19.03
CA GLU A 191 -23.08 6.93 18.31
C GLU A 191 -22.92 7.26 16.83
N VAL A 192 -23.29 6.32 15.96
CA VAL A 192 -23.42 6.53 14.52
C VAL A 192 -24.92 6.55 14.23
N PRO A 193 -25.61 7.72 14.30
CA PRO A 193 -27.06 7.80 14.15
C PRO A 193 -27.56 7.20 12.85
N GLU A 194 -26.74 7.26 11.80
CA GLU A 194 -27.02 6.70 10.47
C GLU A 194 -27.24 5.19 10.53
N ALA A 195 -26.55 4.50 11.43
CA ALA A 195 -26.63 3.05 11.62
C ALA A 195 -27.65 2.63 12.69
N LYS A 196 -28.46 3.55 13.22
CA LYS A 196 -29.36 3.24 14.34
C LYS A 196 -30.32 2.09 14.01
N GLY A 197 -30.23 1.01 14.81
CA GLY A 197 -31.04 -0.19 14.63
C GLY A 197 -30.60 -1.09 13.46
N ARG A 198 -29.42 -0.85 12.89
CA ARG A 198 -28.82 -1.60 11.79
C ARG A 198 -27.40 -2.03 12.18
N ARG A 199 -26.93 -3.12 11.62
CA ARG A 199 -25.53 -3.55 11.67
C ARG A 199 -24.68 -2.62 10.81
N LEU A 200 -23.63 -2.04 11.38
CA LEU A 200 -22.69 -1.15 10.69
C LEU A 200 -21.49 -1.94 10.14
N VAL A 201 -21.37 -1.99 8.82
CA VAL A 201 -20.20 -2.53 8.12
C VAL A 201 -19.38 -1.37 7.57
N LEU A 202 -18.22 -1.11 8.17
CA LEU A 202 -17.41 0.06 7.90
C LEU A 202 -16.24 -0.24 6.95
N TYR A 203 -16.04 0.62 5.96
CA TYR A 203 -14.86 0.63 5.10
C TYR A 203 -13.91 1.78 5.50
N PRO A 204 -12.89 1.53 6.33
CA PRO A 204 -11.94 2.53 6.81
C PRO A 204 -10.90 2.90 5.75
N THR A 205 -11.31 3.64 4.72
CA THR A 205 -10.44 4.05 3.63
C THR A 205 -10.78 5.43 3.07
N ARG A 206 -9.90 5.95 2.23
CA ARG A 206 -10.18 7.09 1.33
C ARG A 206 -10.73 6.58 0.01
N GLY A 207 -11.84 7.17 -0.45
CA GLY A 207 -12.56 6.83 -1.69
C GLY A 207 -11.80 7.09 -3.00
N ILE A 208 -10.75 6.31 -3.27
CA ILE A 208 -9.96 6.37 -4.52
C ILE A 208 -10.15 5.09 -5.35
N ARG A 209 -9.83 5.15 -6.66
CA ARG A 209 -10.07 4.07 -7.64
C ARG A 209 -9.61 2.68 -7.20
N ARG A 210 -8.36 2.54 -6.74
CA ARG A 210 -7.80 1.25 -6.27
C ARG A 210 -8.49 0.65 -5.04
N LYS A 211 -9.31 1.43 -4.34
CA LYS A 211 -10.13 0.97 -3.20
C LYS A 211 -11.48 0.41 -3.65
N ASN A 212 -11.79 0.53 -4.95
CA ASN A 212 -12.93 -0.11 -5.62
C ASN A 212 -14.27 0.18 -4.94
N MET A 213 -14.65 1.46 -4.96
CA MET A 213 -15.92 1.95 -4.40
C MET A 213 -17.13 1.38 -5.14
N GLY A 214 -17.00 0.99 -6.42
CA GLY A 214 -18.07 0.31 -7.15
C GLY A 214 -18.38 -1.07 -6.57
N GLU A 215 -17.38 -1.85 -6.16
CA GLU A 215 -17.63 -3.16 -5.51
C GLU A 215 -18.22 -2.98 -4.13
N PHE A 216 -17.77 -1.96 -3.39
CA PHE A 216 -18.37 -1.58 -2.11
C PHE A 216 -19.86 -1.21 -2.29
N LEU A 217 -20.19 -0.42 -3.32
CA LEU A 217 -21.56 -0.05 -3.64
C LEU A 217 -22.40 -1.25 -4.09
N LEU A 218 -21.84 -2.17 -4.87
CA LEU A 218 -22.51 -3.41 -5.26
C LEU A 218 -22.86 -4.26 -4.03
N LEU A 219 -21.92 -4.41 -3.09
CA LEU A 219 -22.18 -5.13 -1.84
C LEU A 219 -23.25 -4.43 -0.99
N ALA A 220 -23.28 -3.09 -0.97
CA ALA A 220 -24.34 -2.34 -0.30
C ALA A 220 -25.71 -2.55 -0.97
N ALA A 221 -25.74 -2.62 -2.30
CA ALA A 221 -26.96 -2.95 -3.04
C ALA A 221 -27.45 -4.37 -2.71
N LEU A 222 -26.53 -5.31 -2.47
CA LEU A 222 -26.83 -6.71 -2.09
C LEU A 222 -27.05 -6.90 -0.59
N ALA A 223 -26.88 -5.89 0.25
CA ALA A 223 -27.10 -6.04 1.69
C ALA A 223 -28.60 -6.17 2.03
N ASP A 224 -28.90 -6.73 3.20
CA ASP A 224 -30.26 -6.75 3.75
C ASP A 224 -30.68 -5.39 4.33
N SER A 225 -31.96 -5.25 4.69
CA SER A 225 -32.50 -4.02 5.27
C SER A 225 -31.88 -3.67 6.62
N ASP A 226 -31.27 -4.63 7.30
CA ASP A 226 -30.78 -4.49 8.66
C ASP A 226 -29.28 -4.17 8.69
N THR A 227 -28.65 -4.04 7.52
CA THR A 227 -27.23 -3.73 7.36
C THR A 227 -27.05 -2.37 6.69
N LEU A 228 -26.17 -1.54 7.24
CA LEU A 228 -25.67 -0.31 6.62
C LEU A 228 -24.19 -0.47 6.31
N LEU A 229 -23.83 -0.32 5.04
CA LEU A 229 -22.44 -0.16 4.64
C LEU A 229 -22.07 1.33 4.68
N ALA A 230 -20.93 1.65 5.29
CA ALA A 230 -20.43 3.02 5.37
C ALA A 230 -18.95 3.10 5.00
N SER A 231 -18.52 4.14 4.27
CA SER A 231 -17.10 4.46 4.07
C SER A 231 -16.71 5.67 4.90
N THR A 232 -15.44 5.74 5.33
CA THR A 232 -14.99 6.81 6.24
C THR A 232 -14.67 8.11 5.53
N LEU A 233 -13.86 8.11 4.47
CA LEU A 233 -13.39 9.35 3.84
C LEU A 233 -13.53 9.31 2.33
N GLY A 234 -13.83 10.45 1.71
CA GLY A 234 -13.63 10.68 0.30
C GLY A 234 -12.16 10.87 -0.09
N PRO A 235 -11.87 11.10 -1.37
CA PRO A 235 -10.52 11.34 -1.85
C PRO A 235 -10.03 12.75 -1.47
N ALA A 236 -8.81 12.83 -0.92
CA ALA A 236 -8.14 14.10 -0.65
C ALA A 236 -7.59 14.78 -1.92
N ASN A 237 -7.30 14.01 -2.97
CA ASN A 237 -6.82 14.54 -4.25
C ASN A 237 -8.02 15.00 -5.10
N PRO A 238 -8.10 16.28 -5.49
CA PRO A 238 -9.18 16.80 -6.33
C PRO A 238 -9.35 16.02 -7.65
N THR A 239 -8.29 15.48 -8.24
CA THR A 239 -8.40 14.75 -9.51
C THR A 239 -9.08 13.38 -9.38
N ALA A 240 -9.14 12.83 -8.16
CA ALA A 240 -9.84 11.58 -7.87
C ALA A 240 -11.30 11.79 -7.46
N ARG A 241 -11.69 13.04 -7.18
CA ARG A 241 -13.01 13.40 -6.67
C ARG A 241 -14.17 13.12 -7.64
N PRO A 242 -14.08 13.44 -8.95
CA PRO A 242 -15.20 13.21 -9.87
C PRO A 242 -15.65 11.74 -9.95
N ILE A 243 -14.69 10.80 -9.92
CA ILE A 243 -15.00 9.36 -9.96
C ILE A 243 -15.71 8.92 -8.68
N TYR A 244 -15.28 9.43 -7.53
CA TYR A 244 -15.95 9.16 -6.25
C TYR A 244 -17.37 9.73 -6.22
N ASP A 245 -17.55 10.98 -6.66
CA ASP A 245 -18.85 11.63 -6.70
C ASP A 245 -19.84 10.89 -7.62
N ASN A 246 -19.37 10.35 -8.75
CA ASN A 246 -20.21 9.50 -9.61
C ASN A 246 -20.78 8.28 -8.85
N TRP A 247 -20.01 7.65 -7.96
CA TRP A 247 -20.51 6.55 -7.13
C TRP A 247 -21.54 7.02 -6.09
N VAL A 248 -21.32 8.20 -5.50
CA VAL A 248 -22.27 8.82 -4.57
C VAL A 248 -23.58 9.16 -5.27
N ASP A 249 -23.51 9.71 -6.48
CA ASP A 249 -24.68 10.07 -7.27
C ASP A 249 -25.44 8.83 -7.76
N LEU A 250 -24.72 7.78 -8.21
CA LEU A 250 -25.33 6.50 -8.57
C LEU A 250 -26.06 5.87 -7.40
N ALA A 251 -25.47 5.88 -6.20
CA ALA A 251 -26.10 5.36 -4.99
C ALA A 251 -27.40 6.10 -4.66
N ARG A 252 -27.40 7.43 -4.81
CA ARG A 252 -28.60 8.27 -4.62
C ARG A 252 -29.67 7.99 -5.66
N GLU A 253 -29.28 7.91 -6.94
CA GLU A 253 -30.17 7.63 -8.07
C GLU A 253 -30.88 6.28 -7.89
N LEU A 254 -30.12 5.24 -7.53
CA LEU A 254 -30.62 3.88 -7.35
C LEU A 254 -31.19 3.60 -5.95
N GLN A 255 -31.20 4.61 -5.07
CA GLN A 255 -31.66 4.52 -3.68
C GLN A 255 -31.00 3.37 -2.89
N ILE A 256 -29.71 3.14 -3.12
CA ILE A 256 -28.95 2.10 -2.42
C ILE A 256 -28.67 2.57 -0.98
N PRO A 257 -28.97 1.76 0.05
CA PRO A 257 -28.76 2.14 1.45
C PRO A 257 -27.28 2.04 1.86
N VAL A 258 -26.51 3.07 1.51
CA VAL A 258 -25.07 3.19 1.78
C VAL A 258 -24.74 4.59 2.29
N TYR A 259 -23.72 4.70 3.15
CA TYR A 259 -23.20 5.99 3.61
C TYR A 259 -21.78 6.23 3.11
N PHE A 260 -21.53 7.42 2.59
CA PHE A 260 -20.22 7.84 2.08
C PHE A 260 -19.65 8.96 2.95
N GLY A 261 -18.38 8.85 3.35
CA GLY A 261 -17.67 9.93 4.03
C GLY A 261 -18.06 10.14 5.49
N LEU A 262 -18.30 9.06 6.26
CA LEU A 262 -18.74 9.13 7.65
C LEU A 262 -17.78 9.87 8.61
N GLY A 263 -16.50 9.93 8.27
CA GLY A 263 -15.48 10.67 9.02
C GLY A 263 -15.11 12.02 8.41
N GLU A 264 -15.80 12.48 7.35
CA GLU A 264 -15.52 13.80 6.76
C GLU A 264 -15.99 14.97 7.65
N ASP A 265 -16.88 14.70 8.60
CA ASP A 265 -17.34 15.66 9.61
C ASP A 265 -16.40 15.79 10.82
N GLY A 266 -15.27 15.08 10.81
CA GLY A 266 -14.24 15.15 11.85
C GLY A 266 -14.43 14.17 13.00
N ARG A 267 -15.35 13.20 12.90
CA ARG A 267 -15.48 12.09 13.86
C ARG A 267 -14.16 11.34 14.03
N ASP A 268 -13.90 10.88 15.26
CA ASP A 268 -12.66 10.18 15.58
C ASP A 268 -12.60 8.82 14.87
N PHE A 269 -11.43 8.53 14.27
CA PHE A 269 -11.24 7.27 13.55
C PHE A 269 -11.36 6.06 14.46
N GLY A 270 -10.82 6.14 15.69
CA GLY A 270 -10.91 5.07 16.67
C GLY A 270 -12.35 4.82 17.10
N ALA A 271 -13.11 5.88 17.35
CA ALA A 271 -14.53 5.80 17.68
C ALA A 271 -15.35 5.15 16.56
N LEU A 272 -15.14 5.55 15.30
CA LEU A 272 -15.81 4.95 14.14
C LEU A 272 -15.49 3.45 14.01
N MET A 273 -14.21 3.08 14.14
CA MET A 273 -13.79 1.68 14.12
C MET A 273 -14.40 0.87 15.27
N SER A 274 -14.49 1.44 16.48
CA SER A 274 -15.12 0.82 17.64
C SER A 274 -16.64 0.67 17.49
N ALA A 275 -17.31 1.63 16.84
CA ALA A 275 -18.75 1.61 16.60
C ALA A 275 -19.19 0.61 15.51
N ALA A 276 -18.29 0.25 14.58
CA ALA A 276 -18.58 -0.73 13.55
C ALA A 276 -18.82 -2.12 14.13
N ASP A 277 -19.75 -2.89 13.57
CA ASP A 277 -19.89 -4.31 13.88
C ASP A 277 -18.85 -5.14 13.11
N GLU A 278 -18.53 -4.70 11.89
CA GLU A 278 -17.50 -5.32 11.04
C GLU A 278 -16.75 -4.31 10.19
N ILE A 279 -15.56 -4.72 9.77
CA ILE A 279 -14.76 -3.98 8.80
C ILE A 279 -14.79 -4.69 7.45
N ILE A 280 -14.95 -3.92 6.37
CA ILE A 280 -14.91 -4.43 5.00
C ILE A 280 -13.74 -3.83 4.21
N THR A 281 -13.19 -4.61 3.30
CA THR A 281 -12.32 -4.12 2.23
C THR A 281 -12.78 -4.65 0.87
N THR A 282 -12.81 -3.80 -0.15
CA THR A 282 -13.02 -4.19 -1.55
C THR A 282 -11.82 -3.85 -2.43
N SER A 283 -10.71 -3.45 -1.81
CA SER A 283 -9.52 -2.95 -2.50
C SER A 283 -8.96 -3.97 -3.49
N VAL A 284 -8.52 -3.47 -4.64
CA VAL A 284 -7.84 -4.27 -5.68
C VAL A 284 -6.32 -4.14 -5.59
N ALA A 285 -5.82 -3.20 -4.79
CA ALA A 285 -4.41 -3.06 -4.47
C ALA A 285 -4.22 -2.36 -3.13
N GLU A 286 -3.30 -2.87 -2.31
CA GLU A 286 -2.84 -2.27 -1.05
C GLU A 286 -1.33 -2.36 -0.93
N GLY A 287 -0.70 -1.29 -0.42
CA GLY A 287 0.77 -1.24 -0.26
C GLY A 287 1.26 -1.76 1.09
N PHE A 288 0.51 -1.48 2.17
CA PHE A 288 1.00 -1.60 3.54
C PHE A 288 0.36 -2.73 4.37
N GLY A 289 -0.69 -3.37 3.86
CA GLY A 289 -1.40 -4.44 4.56
C GLY A 289 -2.18 -4.03 5.82
N LEU A 290 -2.13 -2.76 6.26
CA LEU A 290 -2.78 -2.28 7.48
C LEU A 290 -4.29 -2.57 7.51
N ALA A 291 -4.98 -2.45 6.36
CA ALA A 291 -6.39 -2.79 6.22
C ALA A 291 -6.73 -4.24 6.61
N PHE A 292 -5.74 -5.15 6.59
CA PHE A 292 -5.89 -6.56 6.97
C PHE A 292 -5.45 -6.88 8.39
N LEU A 293 -4.80 -5.93 9.09
CA LEU A 293 -4.23 -6.13 10.42
C LEU A 293 -4.92 -5.26 11.49
N GLU A 294 -5.20 -4.00 11.20
CA GLU A 294 -5.81 -3.05 12.14
C GLU A 294 -7.20 -3.47 12.66
N PRO A 295 -8.12 -4.06 11.86
CA PRO A 295 -9.45 -4.45 12.36
C PRO A 295 -9.42 -5.35 13.60
N TRP A 296 -8.48 -6.29 13.63
CA TRP A 296 -8.33 -7.24 14.74
C TRP A 296 -7.93 -6.55 16.05
N LEU A 297 -7.20 -5.43 15.97
CA LEU A 297 -6.84 -4.65 17.15
C LEU A 297 -8.04 -3.93 17.78
N PHE A 298 -9.07 -3.65 16.99
CA PHE A 298 -10.35 -3.13 17.46
C PHE A 298 -11.35 -4.23 17.86
N GLY A 299 -10.93 -5.50 17.83
CA GLY A 299 -11.81 -6.64 18.06
C GLY A 299 -12.91 -6.75 17.00
N LYS A 300 -12.64 -6.33 15.76
CA LYS A 300 -13.61 -6.35 14.66
C LYS A 300 -13.25 -7.43 13.63
N PRO A 301 -14.21 -8.24 13.19
CA PRO A 301 -13.99 -9.16 12.07
C PRO A 301 -13.77 -8.35 10.78
N LEU A 302 -12.93 -8.91 9.91
CA LEU A 302 -12.69 -8.38 8.57
C LEU A 302 -13.37 -9.27 7.53
N VAL A 303 -14.07 -8.64 6.57
CA VAL A 303 -14.70 -9.30 5.42
C VAL A 303 -14.35 -8.59 4.12
N GLY A 304 -14.64 -9.23 2.99
CA GLY A 304 -14.49 -8.63 1.67
C GLY A 304 -13.40 -9.27 0.82
N ARG A 305 -12.75 -8.48 -0.02
CA ARG A 305 -11.79 -8.94 -1.01
C ARG A 305 -10.44 -9.29 -0.40
N ASP A 306 -9.94 -10.47 -0.71
CA ASP A 306 -8.58 -10.90 -0.41
C ASP A 306 -7.59 -10.34 -1.44
N LEU A 307 -6.39 -10.00 -0.97
CA LEU A 307 -5.25 -9.65 -1.81
C LEU A 307 -4.09 -10.60 -1.47
N PRO A 308 -4.02 -11.80 -2.08
CA PRO A 308 -3.03 -12.82 -1.72
C PRO A 308 -1.57 -12.34 -1.76
N GLU A 309 -1.27 -11.38 -2.64
CA GLU A 309 0.04 -10.72 -2.74
C GLU A 309 0.47 -10.01 -1.44
N VAL A 310 -0.49 -9.64 -0.59
CA VAL A 310 -0.31 -8.97 0.71
C VAL A 310 -0.63 -9.93 1.86
N THR A 311 -1.70 -10.72 1.75
CA THR A 311 -2.24 -11.52 2.85
C THR A 311 -1.58 -12.89 3.02
N GLY A 312 -0.85 -13.39 2.02
CA GLY A 312 -0.18 -14.70 2.08
C GLY A 312 0.71 -14.85 3.31
N GLU A 313 1.60 -13.88 3.52
CA GLU A 313 2.51 -13.86 4.68
C GLU A 313 1.76 -13.74 6.02
N PHE A 314 0.61 -13.04 6.04
CA PHE A 314 -0.20 -12.93 7.25
C PHE A 314 -0.81 -14.28 7.62
N ARG A 315 -1.25 -15.06 6.63
CA ARG A 315 -1.72 -16.43 6.83
C ARG A 315 -0.61 -17.35 7.32
N ASP A 316 0.60 -17.20 6.79
CA ASP A 316 1.77 -17.99 7.20
C ASP A 316 2.18 -17.71 8.66
N THR A 317 1.96 -16.48 9.15
CA THR A 317 2.12 -16.15 10.58
C THR A 317 0.94 -16.59 11.47
N GLY A 318 -0.12 -17.17 10.88
CA GLY A 318 -1.26 -17.72 11.61
C GLY A 318 -2.48 -16.80 11.73
N VAL A 319 -2.54 -15.68 11.00
CA VAL A 319 -3.74 -14.83 10.91
C VAL A 319 -4.80 -15.53 10.05
N ASN A 320 -5.97 -15.81 10.63
CA ASN A 320 -7.11 -16.39 9.94
C ASN A 320 -7.83 -15.31 9.10
N LEU A 321 -7.76 -15.41 7.77
CA LEU A 321 -8.41 -14.49 6.84
C LEU A 321 -9.42 -15.22 5.94
N ASP A 322 -10.02 -16.31 6.41
CA ASP A 322 -10.92 -17.17 5.60
C ASP A 322 -12.27 -16.51 5.27
N ASN A 323 -12.58 -15.40 5.95
CA ASN A 323 -13.68 -14.50 5.62
C ASN A 323 -13.50 -13.72 4.33
N LEU A 324 -12.29 -13.64 3.81
CA LEU A 324 -12.04 -12.93 2.57
C LEU A 324 -12.41 -13.81 1.37
N TYR A 325 -12.75 -13.17 0.25
CA TYR A 325 -12.94 -13.84 -1.05
C TYR A 325 -11.87 -13.39 -2.04
N GLY A 326 -11.31 -14.32 -2.81
CA GLY A 326 -10.28 -13.97 -3.79
C GLY A 326 -10.80 -13.22 -5.02
N ARG A 327 -12.05 -13.48 -5.42
CA ARG A 327 -12.71 -12.88 -6.60
C ARG A 327 -14.19 -12.67 -6.32
N PHE A 328 -14.75 -11.58 -6.86
CA PHE A 328 -16.19 -11.36 -6.90
C PHE A 328 -16.62 -11.47 -8.35
N THR A 329 -17.19 -12.60 -8.75
CA THR A 329 -17.44 -12.87 -10.17
C THR A 329 -18.86 -12.56 -10.60
N VAL A 330 -19.02 -11.94 -11.76
CA VAL A 330 -20.31 -11.67 -12.42
C VAL A 330 -20.31 -12.25 -13.84
N PRO A 331 -21.48 -12.58 -14.42
CA PRO A 331 -21.54 -13.07 -15.79
C PRO A 331 -20.92 -12.08 -16.79
N LEU A 332 -20.03 -12.56 -17.65
CA LEU A 332 -19.31 -11.73 -18.63
C LEU A 332 -20.27 -11.13 -19.67
N ASP A 333 -21.34 -11.85 -20.00
CA ASP A 333 -22.39 -11.37 -20.91
C ASP A 333 -23.13 -10.14 -20.38
N TRP A 334 -23.06 -9.86 -19.07
CA TRP A 334 -23.67 -8.65 -18.51
C TRP A 334 -22.95 -7.37 -18.93
N VAL A 335 -21.65 -7.46 -19.18
CA VAL A 335 -20.77 -6.33 -19.54
C VAL A 335 -20.30 -6.38 -20.99
N GLY A 336 -20.58 -7.48 -21.70
CA GLY A 336 -20.21 -7.69 -23.10
C GLY A 336 -18.73 -8.03 -23.28
N GLU A 337 -18.43 -9.25 -23.71
CA GLU A 337 -17.04 -9.71 -23.89
C GLU A 337 -16.24 -8.81 -24.85
N THR A 338 -16.80 -8.48 -26.01
CA THR A 338 -16.14 -7.65 -27.02
C THR A 338 -15.77 -6.28 -26.47
N GLU A 339 -16.68 -5.68 -25.70
CA GLU A 339 -16.51 -4.36 -25.11
C GLU A 339 -15.46 -4.37 -23.98
N PHE A 340 -15.50 -5.39 -23.12
CA PHE A 340 -14.50 -5.58 -22.08
C PHE A 340 -13.10 -5.81 -22.67
N ARG A 341 -12.96 -6.67 -23.70
CA ARG A 341 -11.68 -6.89 -24.39
C ARG A 341 -11.13 -5.62 -25.02
N ALA A 342 -11.97 -4.84 -25.71
CA ALA A 342 -11.56 -3.57 -26.30
C ALA A 342 -11.07 -2.57 -25.23
N THR A 343 -11.80 -2.46 -24.12
CA THR A 343 -11.43 -1.61 -22.98
C THR A 343 -10.09 -2.04 -22.37
N LEU A 344 -9.93 -3.34 -22.14
CA LEU A 344 -8.73 -3.93 -21.57
C LEU A 344 -7.50 -3.71 -22.46
N LYS A 345 -7.62 -3.98 -23.77
CA LYS A 345 -6.57 -3.78 -24.75
C LYS A 345 -6.11 -2.33 -24.80
N HIS A 346 -7.04 -1.39 -24.95
CA HIS A 346 -6.72 0.03 -25.04
C HIS A 346 -6.00 0.54 -23.79
N ALA A 347 -6.47 0.12 -22.60
CA ALA A 347 -5.86 0.51 -21.35
C ALA A 347 -4.47 -0.10 -21.15
N LEU A 348 -4.26 -1.35 -21.55
CA LEU A 348 -2.96 -2.02 -21.56
C LEU A 348 -1.95 -1.33 -22.50
N GLU A 349 -2.35 -1.04 -23.73
CA GLU A 349 -1.51 -0.33 -24.71
C GLU A 349 -1.04 1.01 -24.15
N LYS A 350 -1.97 1.79 -23.60
CA LYS A 350 -1.65 3.07 -22.94
C LYS A 350 -0.73 2.88 -21.75
N TYR A 351 -0.99 1.90 -20.89
CA TYR A 351 -0.18 1.63 -19.71
C TYR A 351 1.28 1.31 -20.07
N TYR A 352 1.50 0.38 -21.01
CA TYR A 352 2.84 0.06 -21.50
C TYR A 352 3.53 1.26 -22.15
N GLN A 353 2.79 2.01 -22.98
CA GLN A 353 3.31 3.22 -23.62
C GLN A 353 3.78 4.26 -22.59
N THR A 354 3.08 4.43 -21.46
CA THR A 354 3.49 5.39 -20.41
C THR A 354 4.79 5.01 -19.71
N TYR A 355 5.18 3.73 -19.73
CA TYR A 355 6.50 3.27 -19.28
C TYR A 355 7.55 3.24 -20.40
N GLY A 356 7.18 3.59 -21.64
CA GLY A 356 8.05 3.50 -22.80
C GLY A 356 8.38 2.05 -23.19
N GLU A 357 7.48 1.12 -22.90
CA GLU A 357 7.61 -0.30 -23.21
C GLU A 357 6.66 -0.70 -24.35
N SER A 358 7.03 -1.73 -25.11
CA SER A 358 6.15 -2.33 -26.12
C SER A 358 5.23 -3.36 -25.46
N LEU A 359 3.95 -3.36 -25.85
CA LEU A 359 2.99 -4.36 -25.40
C LEU A 359 3.37 -5.75 -25.97
N PRO A 360 3.50 -6.80 -25.14
CA PRO A 360 3.73 -8.16 -25.60
C PRO A 360 2.58 -8.67 -26.48
N GLU A 361 2.87 -9.50 -27.49
CA GLU A 361 1.87 -10.00 -28.47
C GLU A 361 0.65 -10.66 -27.81
N ASN A 362 0.84 -11.41 -26.72
CA ASN A 362 -0.21 -12.12 -26.00
C ASN A 362 -0.71 -11.40 -24.74
N ALA A 363 -0.42 -10.11 -24.58
CA ALA A 363 -0.74 -9.38 -23.35
C ALA A 363 -2.25 -9.28 -23.09
N GLU A 364 -3.04 -9.01 -24.13
CA GLU A 364 -4.50 -8.93 -24.03
C GLU A 364 -5.08 -10.26 -23.52
N ASP A 365 -4.70 -11.38 -24.15
CA ASP A 365 -5.22 -12.71 -23.78
C ASP A 365 -4.81 -13.12 -22.37
N ARG A 366 -3.58 -12.79 -21.95
CA ARG A 366 -3.09 -13.04 -20.58
C ARG A 366 -3.86 -12.23 -19.55
N ALA A 367 -4.08 -10.94 -19.81
CA ALA A 367 -4.86 -10.09 -18.93
C ALA A 367 -6.34 -10.51 -18.87
N PHE A 368 -6.93 -10.86 -20.01
CA PHE A 368 -8.31 -11.33 -20.10
C PHE A 368 -8.49 -12.65 -19.34
N SER A 369 -7.60 -13.63 -19.55
CA SER A 369 -7.63 -14.91 -18.85
C SER A 369 -7.40 -14.77 -17.34
N ALA A 370 -6.68 -13.74 -16.91
CA ALA A 370 -6.54 -13.43 -15.50
C ALA A 370 -7.84 -12.87 -14.89
N ALA A 371 -8.62 -12.11 -15.67
CA ALA A 371 -9.88 -11.50 -15.24
C ALA A 371 -11.11 -12.39 -15.39
N VAL A 372 -11.12 -13.31 -16.36
CA VAL A 372 -12.29 -14.11 -16.74
C VAL A 372 -12.01 -15.60 -16.53
N ASN A 373 -12.95 -16.31 -15.91
CA ASN A 373 -12.94 -17.76 -15.80
C ASN A 373 -14.34 -18.32 -16.09
N SER A 374 -14.44 -19.29 -17.00
CA SER A 374 -15.70 -19.99 -17.33
C SER A 374 -16.89 -19.06 -17.62
N GLY A 375 -16.68 -17.98 -18.39
CA GLY A 375 -17.74 -17.02 -18.74
C GLY A 375 -18.12 -16.04 -17.62
N MET A 376 -17.37 -16.04 -16.51
CA MET A 376 -17.55 -15.13 -15.39
C MET A 376 -16.34 -14.21 -15.27
N VAL A 377 -16.56 -12.90 -15.15
CA VAL A 377 -15.52 -11.88 -14.97
C VAL A 377 -15.43 -11.45 -13.51
N ASP A 378 -14.21 -11.29 -12.99
CA ASP A 378 -13.98 -10.67 -11.69
C ASP A 378 -14.35 -9.18 -11.74
N PHE A 379 -15.34 -8.77 -10.95
CA PHE A 379 -15.87 -7.42 -10.88
C PHE A 379 -14.79 -6.37 -10.58
N GLY A 380 -13.81 -6.72 -9.72
CA GLY A 380 -12.66 -5.86 -9.42
C GLY A 380 -11.69 -5.65 -10.58
N ARG A 381 -11.87 -6.35 -11.71
CA ARG A 381 -11.09 -6.16 -12.95
C ARG A 381 -11.78 -5.27 -13.97
N LEU A 382 -13.04 -4.90 -13.74
CA LEU A 382 -13.81 -3.97 -14.58
C LEU A 382 -13.41 -2.52 -14.28
N ASP A 383 -13.58 -1.63 -15.25
CA ASP A 383 -13.53 -0.18 -15.02
C ASP A 383 -14.83 0.32 -14.40
N GLU A 384 -14.85 1.58 -14.01
CA GLU A 384 -16.02 2.19 -13.34
C GLU A 384 -17.31 2.08 -14.15
N ARG A 385 -17.21 2.24 -15.48
CA ARG A 385 -18.37 2.20 -16.37
C ARG A 385 -18.99 0.81 -16.46
N LEU A 386 -18.17 -0.23 -16.62
CA LEU A 386 -18.65 -1.62 -16.69
C LEU A 386 -19.17 -2.09 -15.32
N GLN A 387 -18.57 -1.61 -14.22
CA GLN A 387 -19.09 -1.85 -12.87
C GLN A 387 -20.48 -1.23 -12.66
N GLU A 388 -20.71 0.00 -13.15
CA GLU A 388 -22.03 0.66 -13.06
C GLU A 388 -23.12 -0.14 -13.79
N ILE A 389 -22.83 -0.70 -14.98
CA ILE A 389 -23.78 -1.55 -15.73
C ILE A 389 -24.28 -2.72 -14.87
N VAL A 390 -23.36 -3.39 -14.17
CA VAL A 390 -23.66 -4.52 -13.30
C VAL A 390 -24.51 -4.07 -12.10
N ILE A 391 -24.14 -2.97 -11.43
CA ILE A 391 -24.88 -2.44 -10.27
C ILE A 391 -26.32 -2.10 -10.67
N ARG A 392 -26.50 -1.38 -11.78
CA ARG A 392 -27.83 -1.05 -12.31
C ARG A 392 -28.65 -2.30 -12.62
N ARG A 393 -28.04 -3.33 -13.21
CA ARG A 393 -28.73 -4.61 -13.46
C ARG A 393 -29.17 -5.28 -12.16
N VAL A 394 -28.29 -5.35 -11.16
CA VAL A 394 -28.57 -5.99 -9.86
C VAL A 394 -29.69 -5.28 -9.09
N VAL A 395 -29.75 -3.95 -9.15
CA VAL A 395 -30.82 -3.18 -8.51
C VAL A 395 -32.18 -3.40 -9.21
N ASN A 396 -32.19 -3.53 -10.54
CA ASN A 396 -33.42 -3.58 -11.32
C ASN A 396 -33.94 -5.00 -11.65
N ASP A 397 -33.12 -6.04 -11.46
CA ASP A 397 -33.49 -7.43 -11.76
C ASP A 397 -33.30 -8.33 -10.53
N HIS A 398 -34.42 -8.76 -9.94
CA HIS A 398 -34.43 -9.65 -8.79
C HIS A 398 -33.74 -11.01 -9.08
N LYS A 399 -33.79 -11.52 -10.31
CA LYS A 399 -33.08 -12.77 -10.65
C LYS A 399 -31.57 -12.56 -10.65
N ALA A 400 -31.12 -11.43 -11.22
CA ALA A 400 -29.71 -11.04 -11.18
C ALA A 400 -29.22 -10.82 -9.75
N ARG A 401 -30.01 -10.13 -8.92
CA ARG A 401 -29.75 -9.95 -7.49
C ARG A 401 -29.61 -11.30 -6.78
N HIS A 402 -30.58 -12.19 -6.98
CA HIS A 402 -30.58 -13.51 -6.35
C HIS A 402 -29.40 -14.39 -6.81
N ALA A 403 -28.97 -14.28 -8.06
CA ALA A 403 -27.82 -15.01 -8.59
C ALA A 403 -26.49 -14.61 -7.92
N LEU A 404 -26.39 -13.37 -7.41
CA LEU A 404 -25.23 -12.89 -6.66
C LEU A 404 -25.44 -12.95 -5.13
N TRP A 405 -26.67 -13.25 -4.69
CA TRP A 405 -27.04 -13.32 -3.28
C TRP A 405 -26.45 -14.59 -2.65
N GLY A 406 -25.63 -14.43 -1.62
CA GLY A 406 -24.93 -15.53 -0.95
C GLY A 406 -23.42 -15.34 -0.83
N LEU A 407 -22.88 -14.25 -1.38
CA LEU A 407 -21.45 -13.91 -1.30
C LEU A 407 -21.07 -13.04 -0.09
N MET A 408 -22.05 -12.43 0.59
CA MET A 408 -21.80 -11.85 1.92
C MET A 408 -21.60 -13.01 2.89
N LYS A 409 -20.33 -13.29 3.23
CA LYS A 409 -20.01 -14.25 4.28
C LYS A 409 -20.47 -13.69 5.63
N PRO A 410 -21.01 -14.53 6.53
CA PRO A 410 -21.31 -14.11 7.89
C PRO A 410 -20.03 -13.68 8.62
N SER A 411 -20.20 -12.92 9.71
CA SER A 411 -19.13 -12.57 10.64
C SER A 411 -18.34 -13.80 11.08
N LEU A 412 -17.03 -13.66 11.33
CA LEU A 412 -16.31 -14.70 12.06
C LEU A 412 -16.84 -14.81 13.49
N PRO A 413 -16.79 -16.01 14.10
CA PRO A 413 -16.96 -16.16 15.53
C PRO A 413 -15.99 -15.28 16.31
N GLN A 414 -16.41 -14.79 17.48
CA GLN A 414 -15.59 -13.95 18.37
C GLN A 414 -14.24 -14.61 18.74
N ALA A 415 -14.22 -15.93 18.90
CA ALA A 415 -12.99 -16.67 19.22
C ALA A 415 -11.90 -16.55 18.13
N ASP A 416 -12.30 -16.45 16.86
CA ASP A 416 -11.35 -16.25 15.75
C ASP A 416 -10.82 -14.80 15.74
N VAL A 417 -11.66 -13.83 16.11
CA VAL A 417 -11.25 -12.43 16.25
C VAL A 417 -10.18 -12.28 17.34
N GLU A 418 -10.40 -12.88 18.51
CA GLU A 418 -9.45 -12.87 19.62
C GLU A 418 -8.13 -13.58 19.27
N LYS A 419 -8.21 -14.72 18.58
CA LYS A 419 -7.03 -15.42 18.07
C LYS A 419 -6.22 -14.53 17.13
N ASN A 420 -6.87 -13.91 16.14
CA ASN A 420 -6.20 -13.01 15.21
C ASN A 420 -5.59 -11.80 15.93
N GLN A 421 -6.32 -11.19 16.86
CA GLN A 421 -5.81 -10.08 17.65
C GLN A 421 -4.50 -10.45 18.36
N LYS A 422 -4.48 -11.63 19.00
CA LYS A 422 -3.27 -12.15 19.65
C LYS A 422 -2.11 -12.33 18.66
N THR A 423 -2.33 -13.03 17.54
CA THR A 423 -1.31 -13.23 16.50
C THR A 423 -0.78 -11.88 15.97
N VAL A 424 -1.66 -10.91 15.75
CA VAL A 424 -1.29 -9.57 15.27
C VAL A 424 -0.41 -8.85 16.29
N LEU A 425 -0.76 -8.88 17.57
CA LEU A 425 0.05 -8.27 18.64
C LEU A 425 1.41 -8.97 18.82
N GLU A 426 1.47 -10.28 18.65
CA GLU A 426 2.71 -11.05 18.78
C GLU A 426 3.70 -10.75 17.64
N HIS A 427 3.22 -10.67 16.39
CA HIS A 427 4.10 -10.61 15.22
C HIS A 427 4.26 -9.22 14.59
N TYR A 428 3.30 -8.31 14.83
CA TYR A 428 3.23 -7.00 14.17
C TYR A 428 3.17 -5.83 15.15
N SER A 429 3.43 -6.05 16.44
CA SER A 429 3.58 -4.95 17.42
C SER A 429 4.82 -4.10 17.17
N LEU A 430 4.84 -2.92 17.80
CA LEU A 430 6.00 -2.03 17.83
C LEU A 430 7.26 -2.72 18.38
N ASP A 431 7.10 -3.57 19.41
CA ASP A 431 8.23 -4.28 20.02
C ASP A 431 8.81 -5.33 19.07
N ALA A 432 7.95 -6.17 18.48
CA ALA A 432 8.35 -7.17 17.50
C ALA A 432 9.03 -6.52 16.27
N TYR A 433 8.52 -5.36 15.85
CA TYR A 433 9.09 -4.58 14.75
C TYR A 433 10.48 -4.03 15.09
N GLY A 434 10.66 -3.45 16.28
CA GLY A 434 11.96 -2.95 16.76
C GLY A 434 13.01 -4.05 16.86
N GLN A 435 12.63 -5.21 17.40
CA GLN A 435 13.51 -6.37 17.49
C GLN A 435 13.94 -6.86 16.10
N ARG A 436 13.00 -6.94 15.14
CA ARG A 436 13.30 -7.35 13.77
C ARG A 436 14.23 -6.36 13.06
N LEU A 437 13.98 -5.06 13.21
CA LEU A 437 14.87 -4.02 12.68
C LEU A 437 16.28 -4.12 13.26
N THR A 438 16.39 -4.32 14.57
CA THR A 438 17.68 -4.47 15.26
C THR A 438 18.44 -5.68 14.73
N ALA A 439 17.77 -6.84 14.59
CA ALA A 439 18.37 -8.05 14.03
C ALA A 439 18.83 -7.86 12.58
N ILE A 440 18.06 -7.12 11.76
CA ILE A 440 18.47 -6.76 10.40
C ILE A 440 19.75 -5.91 10.44
N TYR A 441 19.80 -4.88 11.28
CA TYR A 441 20.97 -4.01 11.40
C TYR A 441 22.22 -4.74 11.88
N ASP A 442 22.09 -5.62 12.87
CA ASP A 442 23.20 -6.42 13.36
C ASP A 442 23.76 -7.34 12.27
N ALA A 443 22.88 -7.98 11.48
CA ALA A 443 23.28 -8.81 10.34
C ALA A 443 24.01 -7.99 9.26
N MET A 444 23.51 -6.78 8.95
CA MET A 444 24.14 -5.86 7.99
C MET A 444 25.54 -5.43 8.42
N ILE A 445 25.74 -5.17 9.71
CA ILE A 445 27.04 -4.75 10.26
C ILE A 445 28.02 -5.94 10.25
N ALA A 446 27.54 -7.14 10.56
CA ALA A 446 28.36 -8.35 10.58
C ALA A 446 28.82 -8.80 9.18
N GLN A 447 28.02 -8.58 8.13
CA GLN A 447 28.31 -9.03 6.77
C GLN A 447 29.50 -8.29 6.12
N GLY A 448 29.83 -7.08 6.58
CA GLY A 448 30.94 -6.28 6.06
C GLY A 448 30.64 -5.62 4.70
N SER A 449 31.68 -5.07 4.06
CA SER A 449 31.55 -4.28 2.82
C SER A 449 32.23 -4.94 1.63
N GLY A 450 31.67 -4.75 0.43
CA GLY A 450 32.26 -5.20 -0.83
C GLY A 450 32.02 -4.22 -1.98
N GLY A 451 32.35 -4.68 -3.20
CA GLY A 451 32.09 -3.93 -4.43
C GLY A 451 30.59 -3.67 -4.64
N ILE A 452 30.27 -2.49 -5.17
CA ILE A 452 28.90 -2.08 -5.47
C ILE A 452 28.64 -2.28 -6.97
N SER A 453 27.56 -2.98 -7.29
CA SER A 453 26.97 -3.10 -8.63
C SER A 453 25.49 -2.73 -8.56
N ASN A 454 24.67 -3.12 -9.55
CA ASN A 454 23.23 -2.84 -9.52
C ASN A 454 22.40 -4.03 -10.01
N LEU A 455 21.13 -4.10 -9.58
CA LEU A 455 20.15 -5.05 -10.11
C LEU A 455 19.69 -4.66 -11.54
N PRO A 456 19.28 -5.64 -12.36
CA PRO A 456 18.65 -5.38 -13.65
C PRO A 456 17.28 -4.71 -13.46
N SER A 457 17.25 -3.38 -13.58
CA SER A 457 16.04 -2.58 -13.36
C SER A 457 14.92 -2.90 -14.36
N ASP A 458 15.27 -3.39 -15.56
CA ASP A 458 14.30 -3.83 -16.56
C ASP A 458 13.56 -5.12 -16.15
N VAL A 459 14.21 -6.02 -15.42
CA VAL A 459 13.56 -7.23 -14.87
C VAL A 459 12.52 -6.83 -13.82
N ILE A 460 12.86 -5.89 -12.94
CA ILE A 460 11.93 -5.35 -11.93
C ILE A 460 10.72 -4.70 -12.61
N LEU A 461 10.95 -3.84 -13.62
CA LEU A 461 9.86 -3.23 -14.39
C LEU A 461 8.95 -4.29 -15.03
N LYS A 462 9.52 -5.29 -15.70
CA LYS A 462 8.76 -6.36 -16.38
C LYS A 462 7.88 -7.14 -15.40
N GLU A 463 8.34 -7.36 -14.17
CA GLU A 463 7.55 -8.02 -13.13
C GLU A 463 6.29 -7.21 -12.73
N PHE A 464 6.40 -5.88 -12.64
CA PHE A 464 5.25 -5.01 -12.36
C PHE A 464 4.34 -4.79 -13.57
N LEU A 465 4.88 -4.90 -14.79
CA LEU A 465 4.10 -4.76 -16.02
C LEU A 465 3.40 -6.04 -16.47
N LYS A 466 3.55 -7.18 -15.78
CA LYS A 466 2.90 -8.45 -16.14
C LYS A 466 1.40 -8.25 -16.45
N PRO A 467 0.92 -8.60 -17.67
CA PRO A 467 -0.47 -8.37 -18.06
C PRO A 467 -1.51 -9.00 -17.11
N GLU A 468 -1.20 -10.13 -16.49
CA GLU A 468 -2.09 -10.81 -15.53
C GLU A 468 -2.36 -9.97 -14.27
N ARG A 469 -1.46 -9.04 -13.95
CA ARG A 469 -1.56 -8.15 -12.79
C ARG A 469 -2.25 -6.83 -13.13
N PHE A 470 -2.53 -6.59 -14.41
CA PHE A 470 -3.15 -5.38 -14.88
C PHE A 470 -4.58 -5.23 -14.34
N CYS A 471 -4.90 -4.07 -13.78
CA CYS A 471 -6.22 -3.75 -13.26
C CYS A 471 -6.60 -2.34 -13.72
N LEU A 472 -7.77 -2.22 -14.35
CA LEU A 472 -8.29 -0.96 -14.91
C LEU A 472 -8.42 0.15 -13.84
N LEU A 473 -8.64 -0.24 -12.59
CA LEU A 473 -8.78 0.68 -11.45
C LEU A 473 -7.43 1.20 -10.91
N ARG A 474 -6.29 0.80 -11.51
CA ARG A 474 -4.94 1.19 -11.10
C ARG A 474 -4.23 2.15 -12.08
N THR A 475 -4.84 2.48 -13.22
CA THR A 475 -4.16 3.17 -14.34
C THR A 475 -4.79 4.47 -14.75
#